data_AF-A0A934KPS0-F1
#
_entry.id   AF-A0A934KPS0-F1
#
_cell.length_a   1.000
_cell.length_b   1.000
_cell.length_c   1.000
_cell.angle_alpha   90.00
_cell.angle_beta   90.00
_cell.angle_gamma   90.00
#
_symmetry.space_group_name_H-M   'P 1'
#
loop_
_entity.id
_entity.type
_entity.pdbx_description
1 polymer ?
#
loop_
_entity_poly.entity_id
_entity_poly.type
_entity_poly.pdbx_seq_one_letter_code
_entity_poly.pdbx_strand_id
1 'polypeptide(L)' 'MLKELLESKGVKQKWLANKIGVSQVSVSNWVKGKSEPSLKNYQKISELLEIPLKELTQQ' A
#
# COMPACT_ATOMS: atom_id res chain seq x y z
N MET A 1 -5.10 -2.42 -9.30
CA MET A 1 -4.33 -3.38 -8.46
C MET A 1 -4.28 -3.04 -6.98
N LEU A 2 -3.52 -2.04 -6.47
CA LEU A 2 -3.41 -1.83 -5.01
C LEU A 2 -4.76 -1.49 -4.32
N LYS A 3 -5.62 -0.72 -4.99
CA LYS A 3 -6.99 -0.44 -4.50
C LYS A 3 -7.82 -1.72 -4.36
N GLU A 4 -7.79 -2.58 -5.37
CA GLU A 4 -8.55 -3.83 -5.41
C GLU A 4 -8.01 -4.85 -4.40
N LEU A 5 -6.69 -4.90 -4.21
CA LEU A 5 -6.06 -5.69 -3.15
C LEU A 5 -6.54 -5.27 -1.77
N LEU A 6 -6.59 -3.96 -1.53
CA LEU A 6 -7.13 -3.39 -0.29
C LEU A 6 -8.61 -3.73 -0.10
N GLU A 7 -9.42 -3.61 -1.15
CA GLU A 7 -10.86 -3.97 -1.10
C GLU A 7 -11.07 -5.47 -0.89
N SER A 8 -10.30 -6.32 -1.59
CA SER A 8 -10.36 -7.79 -1.48
C SER A 8 -9.94 -8.28 -0.09
N LYS A 9 -8.93 -7.65 0.52
CA LYS A 9 -8.50 -7.93 1.90
C LYS A 9 -9.35 -7.21 2.95
N GLY A 10 -10.31 -6.36 2.56
CA GLY A 10 -11.11 -5.54 3.48
C GLY A 10 -10.32 -4.47 4.25
N VAL A 11 -9.13 -4.11 3.76
CA VAL A 11 -8.23 -3.15 4.39
C VAL A 11 -8.51 -1.74 3.90
N LYS A 12 -8.78 -0.82 4.82
CA LYS A 12 -8.99 0.59 4.48
C LYS A 12 -7.64 1.30 4.24
N GLN A 13 -7.57 2.18 3.24
CA GLN A 13 -6.37 3.02 2.99
C GLN A 13 -5.94 3.80 4.24
N LYS A 14 -6.91 4.32 5.01
CA LYS A 14 -6.64 5.03 6.28
C LYS A 14 -5.98 4.12 7.32
N TRP A 15 -6.36 2.85 7.37
CA TRP A 15 -5.77 1.86 8.28
C TRP A 15 -4.33 1.56 7.87
N LEU A 16 -4.10 1.33 6.57
CA LEU A 16 -2.76 1.08 6.05
C LEU A 16 -1.83 2.27 6.30
N ALA A 17 -2.32 3.49 6.03
CA ALA A 17 -1.60 4.73 6.26
C ALA A 17 -1.19 4.87 7.74
N ASN A 18 -2.13 4.62 8.65
CA ASN A 18 -1.87 4.68 10.10
C ASN A 18 -0.85 3.62 10.55
N LYS A 19 -0.96 2.38 10.05
CA LYS A 19 -0.02 1.30 10.39
C LYS A 19 1.40 1.54 9.89
N ILE A 20 1.54 2.12 8.71
CA ILE A 20 2.87 2.41 8.13
C ILE A 20 3.46 3.67 8.77
N GLY A 21 2.62 4.60 9.24
CA GLY A 21 3.00 5.90 9.75
C GLY A 21 3.10 6.97 8.67
N VAL A 22 2.23 6.90 7.66
CA VAL A 22 2.15 7.86 6.54
C VAL A 22 0.77 8.49 6.45
N SER A 23 0.66 9.56 5.67
CA SER A 23 -0.63 10.17 5.37
C SER A 23 -1.46 9.30 4.44
N GLN A 24 -2.79 9.34 4.59
CA GLN A 24 -3.71 8.65 3.67
C GLN A 24 -3.50 9.10 2.22
N VAL A 25 -3.15 10.37 2.02
CA VAL A 25 -2.81 10.94 0.70
C VAL A 25 -1.60 10.23 0.09
N SER A 26 -0.59 9.89 0.88
CA SER A 26 0.59 9.15 0.39
C SER A 26 0.18 7.78 -0.14
N VAL A 27 -0.64 7.04 0.60
CA VAL A 27 -1.20 5.75 0.15
C VAL A 27 -2.03 5.93 -1.13
N SER A 28 -2.89 6.95 -1.18
CA SER A 28 -3.67 7.24 -2.39
C SER A 28 -2.80 7.59 -3.59
N ASN A 29 -1.67 8.30 -3.39
CA ASN A 29 -0.72 8.61 -4.45
C ASN A 29 -0.01 7.34 -4.95
N TRP A 30 0.34 6.41 -4.06
CA TRP A 30 0.89 5.10 -4.43
C TRP A 30 -0.11 4.28 -5.24
N VAL A 31 -1.37 4.23 -4.80
CA VAL A 31 -2.46 3.55 -5.52
C VAL A 31 -2.69 4.14 -6.92
N LYS A 32 -2.48 5.45 -7.09
CA LYS A 32 -2.65 6.18 -8.36
C LYS A 32 -1.38 6.23 -9.21
N GLY A 33 -0.26 5.66 -8.74
CA GLY A 33 1.04 5.75 -9.43
C GLY A 33 1.61 7.18 -9.52
N LYS A 34 1.15 8.11 -8.66
CA LYS A 34 1.66 9.49 -8.62
C LYS A 34 2.96 9.61 -7.83
N SER A 35 3.23 8.65 -6.96
CA SER A 35 4.44 8.57 -6.16
C SER A 35 4.68 7.11 -5.83
N GLU A 36 5.93 6.75 -5.55
CA GLU A 36 6.26 5.39 -5.12
C GLU A 36 6.53 5.34 -3.62
N PRO A 37 6.13 4.25 -2.93
CA PRO A 37 6.58 3.96 -1.58
C PRO A 37 8.09 3.76 -1.55
N SER A 38 8.75 4.17 -0.47
CA SER A 38 10.15 3.77 -0.22
C SER A 38 10.24 2.27 0.09
N LEU A 39 11.42 1.67 -0.06
CA LEU A 39 11.66 0.25 0.24
C LEU A 39 11.14 -0.18 1.63
N LYS A 40 11.34 0.65 2.66
CA LYS A 40 10.77 0.43 4.01
C LYS A 40 9.25 0.36 4.03
N ASN A 41 8.57 1.22 3.28
CA ASN A 41 7.10 1.23 3.23
C ASN A 41 6.61 0.02 2.44
N TYR A 42 7.28 -0.32 1.35
CA TYR A 42 7.02 -1.53 0.58
C TYR A 42 7.07 -2.79 1.46
N GLN A 43 8.12 -2.95 2.27
CA GLN A 43 8.23 -4.07 3.22
C GLN A 43 7.07 -4.09 4.21
N LYS A 44 6.76 -2.95 4.85
CA LYS A 44 5.61 -2.85 5.76
C LYS A 44 4.29 -3.19 5.08
N ILE A 45 4.05 -2.72 3.86
CA ILE A 45 2.84 -3.02 3.10
C ILE A 45 2.75 -4.52 2.83
N SER A 46 3.85 -5.12 2.37
CA SER A 46 3.97 -6.55 2.09
C SER A 46 3.68 -7.40 3.32
N GLU A 47 4.25 -7.04 4.48
CA GLU A 47 4.00 -7.71 5.76
C GLU A 47 2.57 -7.52 6.26
N LEU A 48 2.01 -6.31 6.17
CA LEU A 48 0.67 -6.00 6.67
C LEU A 48 -0.44 -6.64 5.83
N LEU A 49 -0.25 -6.72 4.52
CA LEU A 49 -1.24 -7.27 3.59
C LEU A 49 -0.94 -8.73 3.25
N GLU A 50 0.17 -9.29 3.74
CA GLU A 50 0.68 -10.63 3.41
C GLU A 50 0.71 -10.85 1.89
N ILE A 51 1.24 -9.86 1.17
CA ILE A 51 1.34 -9.91 -0.29
C ILE A 51 2.79 -9.74 -0.73
N PRO A 52 3.25 -10.47 -1.75
CA PRO A 52 4.59 -10.32 -2.27
C PRO A 52 4.83 -8.89 -2.77
N LEU A 53 6.02 -8.35 -2.49
CA LEU A 53 6.48 -7.07 -3.04
C LEU A 53 6.31 -6.98 -4.56
N LYS A 54 6.49 -8.09 -5.27
CA LYS A 54 6.31 -8.14 -6.73
C LYS A 54 4.91 -7.67 -7.17
N GLU A 55 3.87 -8.03 -6.40
CA GLU A 55 2.47 -7.69 -6.69
C GLU A 55 2.21 -6.20 -6.40
N LEU A 56 3.07 -5.57 -5.60
CA LEU A 56 3.02 -4.14 -5.27
C LEU A 56 3.82 -3.28 -6.25
N THR A 57 4.84 -3.84 -6.92
CA THR A 57 5.74 -3.14 -7.85
C THR A 57 5.41 -3.39 -9.32
N GLN A 58 4.55 -4.35 -9.64
CA GLN A 58 4.00 -4.47 -11.00
C GLN A 58 2.91 -3.41 -11.18
N GLN A 59 3.34 -2.25 -11.67
CA GLN A 59 2.48 -1.19 -12.17
C GLN A 59 2.13 -1.44 -13.64
#